data_AF-A0AAP5Q9M3-F1
#
_entry.id   AF-A0AAP5Q9M3-F1
#
_cell.length_a   1.000
_cell.length_b   1.000
_cell.length_c   1.000
_cell.angle_alpha   90.00
_cell.angle_beta   90.00
_cell.angle_gamma   90.00
#
_symmetry.space_group_name_H-M   'P 1'
#
loop_
_entity.id
_entity.type
_entity.pdbx_description
1 polymer ?
#
loop_
_entity_poly.entity_id
_entity_poly.type
_entity_poly.pdbx_seq_one_letter_code
_entity_poly.pdbx_strand_id
1 'polypeptide(L)'
;MMLTTSAAWFETALAAARGANNAHDYLQAFHAADSALTLCARSAIAAAAFESQPVASLLPGEPTQWTREAAFEAGAVAPVAQWPGSLRAPQCLIEAWRLGTRADARAYLLTSRGFGRTAESQVWLQMELVIEGEQIERHWRHVVARPF
;
A
#
# COMPACT_ATOMS: atom_id res chain seq x y z
N MET A 1 -27.25 34.47 26.01
CA MET A 1 -27.09 34.21 24.56
C MET A 1 -25.65 34.26 24.06
N MET A 2 -24.75 35.14 24.56
CA MET A 2 -23.34 35.12 24.10
C MET A 2 -22.54 33.88 24.54
N LEU A 3 -22.76 33.36 25.75
CA LEU A 3 -22.03 32.17 26.24
C LEU A 3 -22.39 30.90 25.45
N THR A 4 -23.66 30.74 25.06
CA THR A 4 -24.14 29.59 24.30
C THR A 4 -23.58 29.60 22.87
N THR A 5 -23.45 30.78 22.25
CA THR A 5 -22.81 30.88 20.94
C THR A 5 -21.31 30.61 21.04
N SER A 6 -20.60 31.20 22.01
CA SER A 6 -19.17 30.93 22.21
C SER A 6 -18.85 29.45 22.46
N ALA A 7 -19.68 28.76 23.26
CA ALA A 7 -19.54 27.32 23.48
C ALA A 7 -19.75 26.53 22.17
N ALA A 8 -20.78 26.85 21.40
CA ALA A 8 -21.00 26.20 20.10
C ALA A 8 -19.84 26.43 19.11
N TRP A 9 -19.29 27.65 19.05
CA TRP A 9 -18.13 27.97 18.21
C TRP A 9 -16.86 27.24 18.66
N PHE A 10 -16.67 27.05 19.96
CA PHE A 10 -15.53 26.28 20.47
C PHE A 10 -15.63 24.81 20.06
N GLU A 11 -16.81 24.19 20.22
CA GLU A 11 -17.02 22.80 19.83
C GLU A 11 -16.86 22.58 18.32
N THR A 12 -17.33 23.51 17.49
CA THR A 12 -17.12 23.43 16.03
C THR A 12 -15.65 23.59 15.66
N ALA A 13 -14.93 24.52 16.28
CA ALA A 13 -13.49 24.68 16.07
C ALA A 13 -12.71 23.43 16.51
N LEU A 14 -13.08 22.82 17.63
CA LEU A 14 -12.47 21.59 18.12
C LEU A 14 -12.73 20.40 17.18
N ALA A 15 -13.97 20.27 16.69
CA ALA A 15 -14.32 19.26 15.70
C ALA A 15 -13.54 19.45 14.38
N ALA A 16 -13.41 20.70 13.90
CA ALA A 16 -12.65 21.02 12.70
C ALA A 16 -11.16 20.70 12.88
N ALA A 17 -10.56 21.04 14.02
CA ALA A 17 -9.17 20.72 14.32
C ALA A 17 -8.90 19.21 14.34
N ARG A 18 -9.81 18.43 14.95
CA ARG A 18 -9.74 16.96 14.93
C ARG A 18 -9.86 16.41 13.51
N GLY A 19 -10.77 16.96 12.71
CA GLY A 19 -10.93 16.58 11.30
C GLY A 19 -9.67 16.84 10.48
N ALA A 20 -9.04 18.01 10.65
CA ALA A 20 -7.80 18.36 9.97
C ALA A 20 -6.63 17.42 10.34
N ASN A 21 -6.49 17.09 11.62
CA ASN A 21 -5.47 16.13 12.08
C ASN A 21 -5.68 14.73 11.49
N ASN A 22 -6.92 14.24 11.49
CA ASN A 22 -7.25 12.94 10.91
C ASN A 22 -6.95 12.91 9.39
N ALA A 23 -7.28 13.99 8.67
CA ALA A 23 -6.98 14.10 7.25
C ALA A 23 -5.48 14.15 6.97
N HIS A 24 -4.73 14.90 7.78
CA HIS A 24 -3.27 14.96 7.71
C HIS A 24 -2.65 13.57 7.92
N ASP A 25 -3.08 12.84 8.95
CA ASP A 25 -2.54 11.51 9.26
C ASP A 25 -2.87 10.49 8.17
N TYR A 26 -4.05 10.58 7.57
CA TYR A 26 -4.43 9.77 6.41
C TYR A 26 -3.56 10.07 5.19
N LEU A 27 -3.34 11.34 4.86
CA LEU A 27 -2.48 11.74 3.72
C LEU A 27 -1.04 11.29 3.93
N GLN A 28 -0.52 11.40 5.15
CA GLN A 28 0.82 10.93 5.48
C GLN A 28 0.92 9.40 5.32
N ALA A 29 -0.07 8.66 5.79
CA ALA A 29 -0.14 7.20 5.59
C ALA A 29 -0.23 6.84 4.11
N PHE A 30 -1.03 7.59 3.32
CA PHE A 30 -1.17 7.39 1.88
C PHE A 30 0.16 7.60 1.14
N HIS A 31 0.87 8.69 1.42
CA HIS A 31 2.17 8.95 0.80
C HIS A 31 3.23 7.92 1.20
N ALA A 32 3.21 7.47 2.45
CA ALA A 32 4.07 6.39 2.90
C ALA A 32 3.78 5.09 2.12
N ALA A 33 2.51 4.71 1.96
CA ALA A 33 2.09 3.55 1.18
C ALA A 33 2.49 3.67 -0.31
N ASP A 34 2.19 4.81 -0.94
CA ASP A 34 2.47 5.06 -2.36
C ASP A 34 3.98 5.02 -2.66
N SER A 35 4.80 5.60 -1.76
CA SER A 35 6.25 5.54 -1.89
C SER A 35 6.76 4.09 -1.81
N ALA A 36 6.25 3.28 -0.87
CA ALA A 36 6.62 1.88 -0.75
C ALA A 36 6.17 1.06 -1.95
N LEU A 37 4.96 1.29 -2.45
CA LEU A 37 4.43 0.64 -3.64
C LEU A 37 5.29 0.94 -4.88
N THR A 38 5.65 2.21 -5.08
CA THR A 38 6.49 2.64 -6.21
C THR A 38 7.89 2.02 -6.14
N LEU A 39 8.49 1.98 -4.94
CA LEU A 39 9.81 1.39 -4.76
C LEU A 39 9.81 -0.14 -4.94
N CYS A 40 8.78 -0.82 -4.42
CA CYS A 40 8.57 -2.24 -4.67
C CYS A 40 8.37 -2.56 -6.15
N ALA A 41 7.59 -1.74 -6.87
CA ALA A 41 7.41 -1.92 -8.30
C ALA A 41 8.75 -1.81 -9.04
N ARG A 42 9.59 -0.83 -8.65
CA ARG A 42 10.94 -0.69 -9.22
C ARG A 42 11.82 -1.89 -8.89
N SER A 43 11.79 -2.41 -7.66
CA SER A 43 12.58 -3.59 -7.29
C SER A 43 12.11 -4.85 -8.01
N ALA A 44 10.80 -5.03 -8.19
CA ALA A 44 10.24 -6.15 -8.94
C ALA A 44 10.65 -6.11 -10.42
N ILE A 45 10.62 -4.92 -11.04
CA ILE A 45 11.09 -4.72 -12.42
C ILE A 45 12.59 -5.01 -12.54
N ALA A 46 13.38 -4.49 -11.60
CA ALA A 46 14.82 -4.73 -11.59
C ALA A 46 15.14 -6.23 -11.43
N ALA A 47 14.48 -6.91 -10.48
CA ALA A 47 14.65 -8.36 -10.29
C ALA A 47 14.25 -9.16 -11.54
N ALA A 48 13.15 -8.77 -12.20
CA ALA A 48 12.69 -9.42 -13.42
C ALA A 48 13.70 -9.33 -14.57
N ALA A 49 14.53 -8.28 -14.62
CA ALA A 49 15.57 -8.15 -15.64
C ALA A 49 16.74 -9.16 -15.48
N PHE A 50 16.96 -9.67 -14.27
CA PHE A 50 18.06 -10.61 -13.97
C PHE A 50 17.62 -12.07 -13.94
N GLU A 51 16.35 -12.34 -13.64
CA GLU A 51 15.81 -13.70 -13.67
C GLU A 51 15.49 -14.13 -15.10
N SER A 52 16.00 -15.28 -15.54
CA SER A 52 15.80 -15.79 -16.91
C SER A 52 14.45 -16.49 -17.10
N GLN A 53 13.76 -16.86 -16.02
CA GLN A 53 12.46 -17.54 -16.06
C GLN A 53 11.52 -16.98 -14.98
N PRO A 54 10.19 -16.91 -15.25
CA PRO A 54 9.23 -16.53 -14.22
C PRO A 54 9.29 -17.52 -13.05
N VAL A 55 9.69 -17.06 -11.87
CA VAL A 55 9.35 -17.76 -10.62
C VAL A 55 7.87 -17.50 -10.35
N ALA A 56 6.99 -18.06 -11.18
CA ALA A 56 5.56 -17.98 -10.95
C ALA A 56 5.24 -18.79 -9.69
N SER A 57 4.52 -18.18 -8.75
CA SER A 57 3.87 -18.92 -7.67
C SER A 57 3.07 -20.07 -8.29
N LEU A 58 3.24 -21.27 -7.74
CA LEU A 58 2.67 -22.52 -8.27
C LEU A 58 1.13 -22.58 -8.20
N LEU A 59 0.48 -21.57 -7.63
CA LEU A 59 -0.96 -21.53 -7.44
C LEU A 59 -1.65 -20.75 -8.56
N PRO A 60 -2.62 -21.37 -9.27
CA PRO A 60 -3.46 -20.65 -10.22
C PRO A 60 -4.39 -19.68 -9.48
N GLY A 61 -4.54 -18.46 -10.02
CA GLY A 61 -5.48 -17.45 -9.51
C GLY A 61 -4.81 -16.26 -8.82
N GLU A 62 -5.61 -15.26 -8.47
CA GLU A 62 -5.15 -14.01 -7.85
C GLU A 62 -4.52 -14.25 -6.48
N PRO A 63 -3.34 -13.65 -6.18
CA PRO A 63 -2.73 -13.75 -4.87
C PRO A 63 -3.62 -13.17 -3.76
N THR A 64 -3.57 -13.83 -2.61
CA THR A 64 -4.41 -13.50 -1.45
C THR A 64 -3.61 -13.48 -0.14
N GLN A 65 -2.29 -13.63 -0.15
CA GLN A 65 -1.49 -13.61 1.08
C GLN A 65 -1.63 -12.25 1.78
N TRP A 66 -1.77 -11.16 1.02
CA TRP A 66 -2.01 -9.82 1.55
C TRP A 66 -3.25 -9.70 2.47
N THR A 67 -4.22 -10.61 2.35
CA THR A 67 -5.42 -10.62 3.20
C THR A 67 -5.20 -11.24 4.57
N ARG A 68 -4.10 -11.99 4.75
CA ARG A 68 -3.78 -12.71 5.99
C ARG A 68 -2.62 -12.05 6.71
N GLU A 69 -2.86 -11.53 7.91
CA GLU A 69 -1.87 -10.80 8.73
C GLU A 69 -0.52 -11.53 8.81
N ALA A 70 -0.51 -12.79 9.29
CA ALA A 70 0.73 -13.54 9.46
C ALA A 70 1.51 -13.73 8.14
N ALA A 71 0.82 -13.87 7.01
CA ALA A 71 1.47 -14.01 5.71
C ALA A 71 2.00 -12.68 5.19
N PHE A 72 1.24 -11.59 5.38
CA PHE A 72 1.69 -10.25 5.05
C PHE A 72 2.93 -9.86 5.87
N GLU A 73 2.90 -10.00 7.20
CA GLU A 73 4.05 -9.61 8.04
C GLU A 73 5.30 -10.45 7.74
N ALA A 74 5.14 -11.73 7.39
CA ALA A 74 6.26 -12.61 7.07
C ALA A 74 6.90 -12.30 5.70
N GLY A 75 6.10 -11.85 4.72
CA GLY A 75 6.55 -11.59 3.36
C GLY A 75 6.80 -10.13 3.03
N ALA A 76 6.31 -9.20 3.84
CA ALA A 76 6.40 -7.77 3.54
C ALA A 76 7.81 -7.24 3.80
N VAL A 77 8.29 -6.46 2.84
CA VAL A 77 9.55 -5.71 2.94
C VAL A 77 9.27 -4.24 3.27
N ALA A 78 10.22 -3.59 3.93
CA ALA A 78 10.17 -2.15 4.19
C ALA A 78 11.18 -1.43 3.26
N PRO A 79 10.76 -0.99 2.06
CA PRO A 79 11.68 -0.36 1.09
C PRO A 79 12.21 1.01 1.57
N VAL A 80 11.54 1.60 2.57
CA VAL A 80 11.98 2.82 3.26
C VAL A 80 12.06 2.52 4.75
N ALA A 81 13.24 2.67 5.35
CA ALA A 81 13.48 2.32 6.75
C ALA A 81 12.73 3.20 7.75
N GLN A 82 12.44 4.46 7.39
CA GLN A 82 11.66 5.40 8.20
C GLN A 82 10.90 6.37 7.31
N TRP A 83 9.65 6.68 7.67
CA TRP A 83 8.87 7.74 7.01
C TRP A 83 8.59 8.88 8.00
N PRO A 84 8.86 10.14 7.64
CA PRO A 84 8.67 11.26 8.55
C PRO A 84 7.25 11.33 9.11
N GLY A 85 7.16 11.42 10.45
CA GLY A 85 5.90 11.51 11.17
C GLY A 85 5.13 10.20 11.30
N SER A 86 5.59 9.10 10.69
CA SER A 86 4.87 7.82 10.73
C SER A 86 5.25 6.99 11.94
N LEU A 87 4.28 6.27 12.50
CA LEU A 87 4.47 5.36 13.62
C LEU A 87 5.42 4.20 13.26
N ARG A 88 5.37 3.75 12.00
CA ARG A 88 6.15 2.61 11.48
C ARG A 88 6.62 2.90 10.06
N ALA A 89 7.69 2.20 9.65
CA ALA A 89 8.11 2.15 8.26
C ALA A 89 6.98 1.61 7.37
N PRO A 90 6.75 2.19 6.18
CA PRO A 90 5.80 1.63 5.23
C PRO A 90 6.31 0.29 4.72
N GLN A 91 5.38 -0.63 4.54
CA GLN A 91 5.65 -2.01 4.13
C GLN A 91 5.02 -2.29 2.79
N CYS A 92 5.55 -3.30 2.10
CA CYS A 92 5.04 -3.75 0.84
C CYS A 92 5.28 -5.25 0.65
N LEU A 93 4.24 -5.94 0.22
CA LEU A 93 4.27 -7.35 -0.14
C LEU A 93 4.22 -7.49 -1.66
N ILE A 94 5.11 -8.33 -2.20
CA ILE A 94 5.20 -8.64 -3.63
C ILE A 94 4.77 -10.09 -3.82
N GLU A 95 3.63 -10.32 -4.48
CA GLU A 95 3.13 -11.66 -4.74
C GLU A 95 3.15 -11.97 -6.25
N ALA A 96 3.96 -12.94 -6.66
CA ALA A 96 4.00 -13.40 -8.05
C ALA A 96 2.77 -14.27 -8.37
N TRP A 97 2.24 -14.15 -9.60
CA TRP A 97 1.17 -15.02 -10.11
C TRP A 97 1.24 -15.20 -11.62
N ARG A 98 0.52 -16.20 -12.11
CA ARG A 98 0.43 -16.53 -13.53
C ARG A 98 -0.89 -16.00 -14.10
N LEU A 99 -0.79 -15.16 -15.13
CA LEU A 99 -1.95 -14.74 -15.91
C LEU A 99 -2.42 -15.90 -16.78
N GLY A 100 -3.70 -16.27 -16.68
CA GLY A 100 -4.26 -17.39 -17.45
C GLY A 100 -4.14 -17.22 -18.97
N THR A 101 -4.13 -15.99 -19.45
CA THR A 101 -4.11 -15.63 -20.88
C THR A 101 -2.72 -15.27 -21.43
N ARG A 102 -1.70 -15.10 -20.57
CA ARG A 102 -0.35 -14.64 -20.95
C ARG A 102 0.71 -15.48 -20.25
N ALA A 103 1.06 -16.62 -20.86
CA ALA A 103 1.96 -17.61 -20.26
C ALA A 103 3.41 -17.12 -20.11
N ASP A 104 3.84 -16.20 -20.97
CA ASP A 104 5.21 -15.67 -20.99
C ASP A 104 5.37 -14.38 -20.15
N ALA A 105 4.26 -13.82 -19.67
CA ALA A 105 4.25 -12.62 -18.84
C ALA A 105 4.50 -12.95 -17.36
N ARG A 106 5.28 -12.10 -16.70
CA ARG A 106 5.44 -12.08 -15.24
C ARG A 106 4.43 -11.12 -14.67
N ALA A 107 3.53 -11.60 -13.84
CA ALA A 107 2.59 -10.76 -13.14
C ALA A 107 2.86 -10.76 -11.63
N TYR A 108 2.69 -9.60 -11.02
CA TYR A 108 2.82 -9.40 -9.59
C TYR A 108 1.61 -8.63 -9.08
N LEU A 109 1.10 -9.04 -7.92
CA LEU A 109 0.23 -8.22 -7.10
C LEU A 109 1.08 -7.56 -6.02
N LEU A 110 1.19 -6.24 -6.08
CA LEU A 110 1.92 -5.43 -5.12
C LEU A 110 0.92 -4.84 -4.15
N THR A 111 1.04 -5.16 -2.87
CA THR A 111 0.19 -4.58 -1.82
C THR A 111 1.06 -3.83 -0.81
N SER A 112 0.84 -2.53 -0.69
CA SER A 112 1.57 -1.66 0.23
C SER A 112 0.70 -1.24 1.40
N ARG A 113 1.34 -1.02 2.54
CA ARG A 113 0.75 -0.55 3.79
C ARG A 113 1.57 0.61 4.32
N GLY A 114 0.95 1.79 4.38
CA GLY A 114 1.51 2.99 4.97
C GLY A 114 0.88 3.30 6.32
N PHE A 115 1.65 3.96 7.18
CA PHE A 115 1.25 4.32 8.52
C PHE A 115 1.27 5.83 8.70
N GLY A 116 0.27 6.38 9.38
CA GLY A 116 0.23 7.75 9.86
C GLY A 116 0.84 7.85 11.25
N ARG A 117 0.43 8.84 12.03
CA ARG A 117 0.94 9.06 13.40
C ARG A 117 0.44 8.04 14.41
N THR A 118 -0.74 7.45 14.18
CA THR A 118 -1.37 6.48 15.09
C THR A 118 -1.49 5.11 14.44
N ALA A 119 -1.82 4.09 15.24
CA ALA A 119 -2.01 2.73 14.75
C ALA A 119 -3.29 2.60 13.90
N GLU A 120 -4.26 3.49 14.07
CA GLU A 120 -5.53 3.50 13.34
C GLU A 120 -5.39 4.18 11.98
N SER A 121 -4.45 5.13 11.85
CA SER A 121 -4.13 5.80 10.60
C SER A 121 -3.29 4.89 9.70
N GLN A 122 -3.95 3.95 9.02
CA GLN A 122 -3.32 3.07 8.05
C GLN A 122 -3.98 3.21 6.69
N VAL A 123 -3.17 3.18 5.64
CA VAL A 123 -3.64 3.18 4.26
C VAL A 123 -3.01 2.00 3.53
N TRP A 124 -3.85 1.32 2.77
CA TRP A 124 -3.47 0.16 1.98
C TRP A 124 -3.70 0.46 0.51
N LEU A 125 -2.69 0.23 -0.32
CA LEU A 125 -2.74 0.47 -1.77
C LEU A 125 -2.31 -0.77 -2.52
N GLN A 126 -2.99 -1.05 -3.63
CA GLN A 126 -2.70 -2.24 -4.44
C GLN A 126 -2.51 -1.88 -5.92
N MET A 127 -1.50 -2.50 -6.53
CA MET A 127 -1.20 -2.40 -7.95
C MET A 127 -0.90 -3.77 -8.52
N GLU A 128 -1.41 -4.03 -9.71
CA GLU A 128 -0.98 -5.15 -10.53
C GLU A 128 0.12 -4.68 -11.49
N LEU A 129 1.22 -5.42 -11.51
CA LEU A 129 2.38 -5.15 -12.36
C LEU A 129 2.57 -6.34 -13.30
N VAL A 130 2.54 -6.10 -14.61
CA VAL A 130 2.75 -7.13 -15.64
C VAL A 130 3.98 -6.76 -16.46
N ILE A 131 4.88 -7.73 -16.64
CA ILE A 131 6.13 -7.58 -17.39
C ILE A 131 6.17 -8.65 -18.47
N GLU A 132 6.25 -8.24 -19.73
CA GLU A 132 6.35 -9.12 -20.90
C GLU A 132 7.44 -8.59 -21.84
N GLY A 133 8.62 -9.19 -21.77
CA GLY A 133 9.82 -8.66 -22.43
C GLY A 133 10.15 -7.25 -21.94
N GLU A 134 10.18 -6.28 -22.85
CA GLU A 134 10.41 -4.85 -22.52
C GLU A 134 9.12 -4.11 -22.14
N GLN A 135 7.95 -4.71 -22.33
CA GLN A 135 6.67 -4.09 -22.00
C GLN A 135 6.39 -4.21 -20.51
N ILE A 136 6.11 -3.07 -19.87
CA ILE A 136 5.77 -2.98 -18.45
C ILE A 136 4.41 -2.30 -18.33
N GLU A 137 3.42 -3.05 -17.87
CA GLU A 137 2.08 -2.55 -17.59
C GLU A 137 1.90 -2.40 -16.08
N ARG A 138 1.35 -1.26 -15.68
CA ARG A 138 1.00 -0.95 -14.29
C ARG A 138 -0.49 -0.67 -14.22
N HIS A 139 -1.22 -1.56 -13.58
CA HIS A 139 -2.66 -1.45 -13.41
C HIS A 139 -2.93 -1.03 -11.97
N TRP A 140 -3.26 0.25 -11.79
CA TRP A 140 -3.73 0.71 -10.49
C TRP A 140 -5.05 0.04 -10.19
N ARG A 141 -5.12 -0.67 -9.07
CA ARG A 141 -6.38 -1.26 -8.61
C ARG A 141 -7.06 -0.27 -7.71
N HIS A 142 -6.78 -0.33 -6.42
CA HIS A 142 -7.69 0.20 -5.42
C HIS A 142 -6.91 0.68 -4.19
N VAL A 143 -7.48 1.70 -3.54
CA VAL A 143 -7.30 1.84 -2.08
C VAL A 143 -8.08 0.68 -1.46
N VAL A 144 -7.36 -0.28 -0.91
CA VAL A 144 -7.99 -1.49 -0.33
C VAL A 144 -8.45 -1.17 1.09
N ALA A 145 -9.61 -1.70 1.47
CA ALA A 145 -10.04 -1.69 2.86
C ALA A 145 -8.99 -2.43 3.70
N ARG A 146 -8.78 -1.98 4.94
CA ARG A 146 -7.87 -2.62 5.89
C ARG A 146 -8.25 -4.11 6.01
N PRO A 147 -7.41 -5.06 5.55
CA PRO A 147 -7.81 -6.46 5.45
C PRO A 147 -7.83 -7.18 6.81
N PHE A 148 -7.12 -6.65 7.82
CA PHE A 148 -7.02 -7.15 9.20
C PHE A 148 -6.60 -6.02 10.14
#